data_AF-A0A3E0K3X4-F1
#
_entry.id   AF-A0A3E0K3X4-F1
#
_cell.length_a   1.000
_cell.length_b   1.000
_cell.length_c   1.000
_cell.angle_alpha   90.00
_cell.angle_beta   90.00
_cell.angle_gamma   90.00
#
_symmetry.space_group_name_H-M   'P 1'
#
loop_
_entity.id
_entity.type
_entity.pdbx_description
1 polymer ?
#
loop_
_entity_poly.entity_id
_entity_poly.type
_entity_poly.pdbx_seq_one_letter_code
_entity_poly.pdbx_strand_id
1 'polypeptide(L)'
;MDDYRKRLFRGAKVEDCILFFEENARKAGEHKNEASDDYEKGFWEGNRLAYQAAAQKLRWDFDYKKDEWEQEITKKVHHLIEAIDRMEQSARDQASAGKAKLLRQAEPKAGAVFLEKVREIPEAYMKGVMEGMATTYRLAAAKLRSELEAREGTERIGEILKDCVRDFERDAKIYEGNAEKTEDLFSKGFLEGSYAACQTVLKQLKLEL
;
A
#
# COMPACT_ATOMS: atom_id res chain seq x y z
N MET A 1 19.04 31.30 -26.64
CA MET A 1 19.21 31.61 -25.20
C MET A 1 17.89 31.56 -24.41
N ASP A 2 16.73 31.79 -25.06
CA ASP A 2 15.45 31.98 -24.37
C ASP A 2 14.78 30.67 -23.90
N ASP A 3 15.00 29.56 -24.61
CA ASP A 3 14.38 28.26 -24.31
C ASP A 3 15.04 27.52 -23.13
N TYR A 4 16.37 27.64 -23.01
CA TYR A 4 17.13 27.10 -21.88
C TYR A 4 16.77 27.82 -20.57
N ARG A 5 16.68 29.16 -20.59
CA ARG A 5 16.21 29.93 -19.43
C ARG A 5 14.78 29.59 -19.05
N LYS A 6 13.86 29.49 -20.01
CA LYS A 6 12.46 29.10 -19.73
C LYS A 6 12.36 27.70 -19.12
N ARG A 7 13.17 26.74 -19.57
CA ARG A 7 13.27 25.41 -18.94
C ARG A 7 13.84 25.49 -17.52
N LEU A 8 14.89 26.27 -17.29
CA LEU A 8 15.48 26.49 -15.96
C LEU A 8 14.48 27.12 -14.98
N PHE A 9 13.75 28.16 -15.41
CA PHE A 9 12.73 28.83 -14.59
C PHE A 9 11.51 27.94 -14.31
N ARG A 10 11.14 27.05 -15.24
CA ARG A 10 10.11 26.04 -15.00
C ARG A 10 10.59 24.98 -14.02
N GLY A 11 11.83 24.51 -14.14
CA GLY A 11 12.46 23.57 -13.22
C GLY A 11 12.52 24.11 -11.79
N ALA A 12 12.98 25.34 -11.60
CA ALA A 12 13.03 25.99 -10.28
C ALA A 12 11.64 26.13 -9.63
N LYS A 13 10.61 26.45 -10.42
CA LYS A 13 9.22 26.53 -9.91
C LYS A 13 8.62 25.17 -9.57
N VAL A 14 8.98 24.13 -10.32
CA VAL A 14 8.53 22.76 -10.03
C VAL A 14 9.24 22.22 -8.79
N GLU A 15 10.53 22.53 -8.61
CA GLU A 15 11.28 22.23 -7.40
C GLU A 15 10.66 22.91 -6.17
N ASP A 16 10.30 24.19 -6.26
CA ASP A 16 9.57 24.89 -5.20
C ASP A 16 8.23 24.22 -4.88
N CYS A 17 7.50 23.74 -5.89
CA CYS A 17 6.25 22.99 -5.69
C CYS A 17 6.49 21.63 -5.02
N ILE A 18 7.53 20.90 -5.41
CA ILE A 18 7.90 19.61 -4.79
C ILE A 18 8.22 19.84 -3.31
N LEU A 19 9.10 20.80 -3.01
CA LEU A 19 9.48 21.14 -1.63
C LEU A 19 8.29 21.61 -0.81
N PHE A 20 7.39 22.39 -1.41
CA PHE A 20 6.14 22.81 -0.77
C PHE A 20 5.29 21.60 -0.38
N PHE A 21 5.09 20.63 -1.28
CA PHE A 21 4.30 19.44 -0.96
C PHE A 21 4.99 18.55 0.09
N GLU A 22 6.31 18.40 0.04
CA GLU A 22 7.07 17.63 1.04
C GLU A 22 6.97 18.25 2.43
N GLU A 23 7.09 19.58 2.52
CA GLU A 23 6.96 20.28 3.79
C GLU A 23 5.54 20.16 4.36
N ASN A 24 4.52 20.23 3.51
CA ASN A 24 3.13 20.03 3.96
C ASN A 24 2.84 18.58 4.35
N ALA A 25 3.44 17.60 3.68
CA ALA A 25 3.38 16.19 4.10
C ALA A 25 4.02 16.01 5.48
N ARG A 26 5.18 16.63 5.72
CA ARG A 26 5.88 16.61 7.01
C ARG A 26 5.00 17.20 8.12
N LYS A 27 4.45 18.41 7.92
CA LYS A 27 3.54 19.06 8.86
C LYS A 27 2.28 18.25 9.14
N ALA A 28 1.69 17.65 8.11
CA ALA A 28 0.53 16.76 8.30
C ALA A 28 0.91 15.54 9.17
N GLY A 29 2.12 15.00 9.03
CA GLY A 29 2.65 13.97 9.92
C GLY A 29 2.82 14.44 11.37
N GLU A 30 3.30 15.66 11.58
CA GLU A 30 3.42 16.27 12.91
C GLU A 30 2.03 16.45 13.57
N HIS A 31 1.08 17.04 12.84
CA HIS A 31 -0.30 17.21 13.33
C HIS A 31 -0.99 15.89 13.63
N LYS A 32 -0.73 14.84 12.83
CA LYS A 32 -1.21 13.48 13.14
C LYS A 32 -0.67 12.97 14.48
N ASN A 33 0.59 13.25 14.79
CA ASN A 33 1.21 12.81 16.05
C ASN A 33 0.67 13.58 17.25
N GLU A 34 0.25 14.84 17.05
CA GLU A 34 -0.35 15.70 18.06
C GLU A 34 -1.87 15.47 18.23
N ALA A 35 -2.53 14.88 17.24
CA ALA A 35 -3.96 14.65 17.22
C ALA A 35 -4.42 13.71 18.35
N SER A 36 -5.49 14.13 19.02
CA SER A 36 -5.99 13.46 20.23
C SER A 36 -6.96 12.32 19.96
N ASP A 37 -7.70 12.39 18.84
CA ASP A 37 -8.68 11.39 18.43
C ASP A 37 -8.34 10.73 17.09
N ASP A 38 -8.94 9.56 16.85
CA ASP A 38 -8.65 8.73 15.68
C ASP A 38 -9.20 9.31 14.37
N TYR A 39 -10.24 10.14 14.43
CA TYR A 39 -10.78 10.81 13.25
C TYR A 39 -9.81 11.88 12.75
N GLU A 40 -9.30 12.71 13.65
CA GLU A 40 -8.32 13.74 13.37
C GLU A 40 -7.00 13.12 12.88
N LYS A 41 -6.54 12.02 13.50
CA LYS A 41 -5.40 11.24 12.99
C LYS A 41 -5.63 10.73 11.58
N GLY A 42 -6.84 10.25 11.27
CA GLY A 42 -7.22 9.77 9.95
C GLY A 42 -7.22 10.90 8.91
N PHE A 43 -7.74 12.07 9.26
CA PHE A 43 -7.74 13.26 8.41
C PHE A 43 -6.31 13.73 8.08
N TRP A 44 -5.46 13.85 9.09
CA TRP A 44 -4.06 14.27 8.88
C TRP A 44 -3.25 13.24 8.11
N GLU A 45 -3.49 11.94 8.34
CA GLU A 45 -2.89 10.89 7.50
C GLU A 45 -3.35 11.03 6.04
N GLY A 46 -4.64 11.26 5.79
CA GLY A 46 -5.16 11.48 4.44
C GLY A 46 -4.46 12.63 3.71
N ASN A 47 -4.30 13.77 4.40
CA ASN A 47 -3.58 14.93 3.84
C ASN A 47 -2.11 14.64 3.60
N ARG A 48 -1.43 13.97 4.54
CA ARG A 48 -0.03 13.55 4.39
C ARG A 48 0.17 12.74 3.11
N LEU A 49 -0.69 11.73 2.92
CA LEU A 49 -0.66 10.86 1.74
C LEU A 49 -0.92 11.64 0.44
N ALA A 50 -1.89 12.56 0.44
CA ALA A 50 -2.20 13.37 -0.73
C ALA A 50 -1.03 14.28 -1.15
N TYR A 51 -0.36 14.93 -0.19
CA TYR A 51 0.81 15.75 -0.45
C TYR A 51 1.99 14.92 -0.95
N GLN A 52 2.22 13.73 -0.38
CA GLN A 52 3.26 12.82 -0.87
C GLN A 52 3.01 12.42 -2.33
N ALA A 53 1.78 12.02 -2.67
CA ALA A 53 1.42 11.66 -4.04
C ALA A 53 1.59 12.84 -5.02
N ALA A 54 1.27 14.07 -4.61
CA ALA A 54 1.49 15.26 -5.45
C ALA A 54 2.98 15.53 -5.72
N ALA A 55 3.83 15.39 -4.69
CA ALA A 55 5.28 15.54 -4.84
C ALA A 55 5.88 14.45 -5.75
N GLN A 56 5.48 13.19 -5.53
CA GLN A 56 5.92 12.03 -6.32
C GLN A 56 5.60 12.23 -7.80
N LYS A 57 4.36 12.60 -8.12
CA LYS A 57 3.92 12.85 -9.49
C LYS A 57 4.77 13.91 -10.20
N LEU A 58 5.06 15.03 -9.51
CA LEU A 58 5.91 16.08 -10.08
C LEU A 58 7.35 15.61 -10.29
N ARG A 59 7.90 14.78 -9.40
CA ARG A 59 9.25 14.21 -9.57
C ARG A 59 9.32 13.31 -10.81
N TRP A 60 8.31 12.48 -11.03
CA TRP A 60 8.20 11.61 -12.20
C TRP A 60 7.99 12.38 -13.51
N ASP A 61 7.15 13.40 -13.52
CA ASP A 61 6.83 14.17 -14.73
C ASP A 61 8.00 15.08 -15.19
N PHE A 62 8.91 15.46 -14.29
CA PHE A 62 9.95 16.47 -14.55
C PHE A 62 11.40 15.98 -14.39
N ASP A 63 11.66 14.68 -14.18
CA ASP A 63 13.01 14.09 -14.03
C ASP A 63 13.88 14.82 -12.98
N TYR A 64 13.27 15.33 -11.90
CA TYR A 64 13.95 16.12 -10.88
C TYR A 64 14.89 15.25 -10.02
N LYS A 65 16.18 15.64 -9.92
CA LYS A 65 17.24 14.92 -9.17
C LYS A 65 17.23 13.41 -9.39
N LYS A 66 17.12 13.02 -10.66
CA LYS A 66 16.82 11.66 -11.10
C LYS A 66 17.62 10.56 -10.37
N ASP A 67 18.94 10.64 -10.34
CA ASP A 67 19.77 9.55 -9.79
C ASP A 67 19.63 9.42 -8.26
N GLU A 68 19.58 10.55 -7.53
CA GLU A 68 19.36 10.56 -6.09
C GLU A 68 17.96 10.03 -5.74
N TRP A 69 16.97 10.41 -6.55
CA TRP A 69 15.58 10.03 -6.38
C TRP A 69 15.32 8.56 -6.72
N GLU A 70 15.90 8.03 -7.80
CA GLU A 70 15.78 6.62 -8.16
C GLU A 70 16.37 5.72 -7.06
N GLN A 71 17.48 6.13 -6.44
CA GLN A 71 18.04 5.43 -5.28
C GLN A 71 17.11 5.50 -4.06
N GLU A 72 16.47 6.65 -3.82
CA GLU A 72 15.53 6.82 -2.72
C GLU A 72 14.29 5.94 -2.88
N ILE A 73 13.65 5.96 -4.06
CA ILE A 73 12.50 5.10 -4.35
C ILE A 73 12.88 3.64 -4.25
N THR A 74 14.04 3.24 -4.78
CA THR A 74 14.49 1.84 -4.67
C THR A 74 14.54 1.38 -3.22
N LYS A 75 15.08 2.20 -2.31
CA LYS A 75 15.08 1.91 -0.86
C LYS A 75 13.67 1.84 -0.28
N LYS A 76 12.78 2.76 -0.65
CA LYS A 76 11.37 2.76 -0.18
C LYS A 76 10.63 1.50 -0.63
N VAL A 77 10.83 1.08 -1.88
CA VAL A 77 10.23 -0.15 -2.42
C VAL A 77 10.77 -1.38 -1.70
N HIS A 78 12.07 -1.44 -1.38
CA HIS A 78 12.61 -2.53 -0.56
C HIS A 78 11.99 -2.56 0.84
N HIS A 79 11.85 -1.42 1.51
CA HIS A 79 11.16 -1.36 2.81
C HIS A 79 9.68 -1.75 2.71
N LEU A 80 9.01 -1.42 1.60
CA LEU A 80 7.65 -1.84 1.33
C LEU A 80 7.57 -3.37 1.18
N ILE A 81 8.51 -3.98 0.45
CA ILE A 81 8.59 -5.44 0.31
C ILE A 81 8.73 -6.10 1.69
N GLU A 82 9.61 -5.58 2.56
CA GLU A 82 9.74 -6.09 3.93
C GLU A 82 8.47 -5.90 4.76
N ALA A 83 7.75 -4.78 4.57
CA ALA A 83 6.48 -4.55 5.22
C ALA A 83 5.42 -5.56 4.75
N ILE A 84 5.39 -5.88 3.45
CA ILE A 84 4.52 -6.90 2.87
C ILE A 84 4.85 -8.29 3.46
N ASP A 85 6.13 -8.64 3.62
CA ASP A 85 6.48 -9.92 4.27
C ASP A 85 6.01 -9.99 5.73
N ARG A 86 6.14 -8.89 6.49
CA ARG A 86 5.61 -8.83 7.87
C ARG A 86 4.10 -9.00 7.89
N MET A 87 3.39 -8.44 6.91
CA MET A 87 1.95 -8.60 6.75
C MET A 87 1.56 -10.03 6.36
N GLU A 88 2.35 -10.68 5.48
CA GLU A 88 2.20 -12.09 5.14
C GLU A 88 2.31 -12.99 6.37
N GLN A 89 3.40 -12.84 7.13
CA GLN A 89 3.65 -13.64 8.32
C GLN A 89 2.54 -13.44 9.36
N SER A 90 2.11 -12.20 9.57
CA SER A 90 0.99 -11.88 10.47
C SER A 90 -0.32 -12.53 10.02
N ALA A 91 -0.65 -12.46 8.73
CA ALA A 91 -1.86 -13.09 8.18
C ALA A 91 -1.78 -14.63 8.30
N ARG A 92 -0.60 -15.22 8.09
CA ARG A 92 -0.37 -16.65 8.21
C ARG A 92 -0.46 -17.15 9.65
N ASP A 93 0.08 -16.39 10.59
CA ASP A 93 -0.06 -16.66 12.03
C ASP A 93 -1.52 -16.57 12.46
N GLN A 94 -2.28 -15.65 11.87
CA GLN A 94 -3.72 -15.52 12.11
C GLN A 94 -4.54 -16.65 11.46
N ALA A 95 -4.17 -17.11 10.26
CA ALA A 95 -4.82 -18.24 9.60
C ALA A 95 -4.63 -19.56 10.36
N SER A 96 -3.45 -19.74 10.96
CA SER A 96 -3.15 -20.91 11.80
C SER A 96 -3.72 -20.78 13.23
N ALA A 97 -4.02 -19.56 13.68
CA ALA A 97 -4.71 -19.31 14.93
C ALA A 97 -6.22 -19.55 14.78
N GLY A 98 -6.78 -20.47 15.56
CA GLY A 98 -8.23 -20.67 15.62
C GLY A 98 -8.98 -19.40 16.05
N LYS A 99 -10.26 -19.30 15.69
CA LYS A 99 -11.10 -18.10 15.90
C LYS A 99 -11.09 -17.58 17.35
N ALA A 100 -11.04 -18.48 18.33
CA ALA A 100 -11.00 -18.13 19.75
C ALA A 100 -9.74 -17.34 20.15
N LYS A 101 -8.59 -17.65 19.53
CA LYS A 101 -7.33 -16.94 19.78
C LYS A 101 -7.35 -15.55 19.15
N LEU A 102 -7.90 -15.41 17.96
CA LEU A 102 -8.08 -14.12 17.28
C LEU A 102 -8.98 -13.17 18.08
N LEU A 103 -10.11 -13.67 18.57
CA LEU A 103 -11.03 -12.87 19.39
C LEU A 103 -10.37 -12.37 20.68
N ARG A 104 -9.62 -13.22 21.41
CA ARG A 104 -8.87 -12.81 22.61
C ARG A 104 -7.81 -11.74 22.33
N GLN A 105 -7.20 -11.76 21.16
CA GLN A 105 -6.22 -10.73 20.76
C GLN A 105 -6.89 -9.40 20.37
N ALA A 106 -8.14 -9.45 19.91
CA ALA A 106 -8.93 -8.26 19.54
C ALA A 106 -9.64 -7.60 20.74
N GLU A 107 -9.98 -8.37 21.78
CA GLU A 107 -10.67 -7.92 23.00
C GLU A 107 -10.09 -6.65 23.65
N PRO A 108 -8.75 -6.44 23.76
CA PRO A 108 -8.19 -5.24 24.37
C PRO A 108 -8.39 -3.96 23.54
N LYS A 109 -8.73 -4.09 22.24
CA LYS A 109 -8.74 -2.98 21.28
C LYS A 109 -10.11 -2.73 20.66
N ALA A 110 -11.09 -3.60 20.88
CA ALA A 110 -12.39 -3.57 20.21
C ALA A 110 -13.55 -3.42 21.19
N GLY A 111 -14.56 -2.64 20.81
CA GLY A 111 -15.79 -2.50 21.59
C GLY A 111 -16.64 -3.79 21.59
N ALA A 112 -17.44 -3.98 22.64
CA ALA A 112 -18.27 -5.18 22.85
C ALA A 112 -19.16 -5.52 21.64
N VAL A 113 -19.78 -4.51 21.02
CA VAL A 113 -20.64 -4.68 19.83
C VAL A 113 -19.88 -5.18 18.61
N PHE A 114 -18.62 -4.77 18.44
CA PHE A 114 -17.77 -5.25 17.35
C PHE A 114 -17.40 -6.71 17.57
N LEU A 115 -17.04 -7.08 18.80
CA LEU A 115 -16.68 -8.46 19.16
C LEU A 115 -17.85 -9.43 18.98
N GLU A 116 -19.08 -9.02 19.28
CA GLU A 116 -20.28 -9.82 19.00
C GLU A 116 -20.44 -10.10 17.50
N LYS A 117 -20.31 -9.07 16.65
CA LYS A 117 -20.36 -9.26 15.20
C LYS A 117 -19.27 -10.19 14.68
N VAL A 118 -18.04 -10.09 15.20
CA VAL A 118 -16.94 -10.99 14.82
C VAL A 118 -17.21 -12.43 15.27
N ARG A 119 -17.90 -12.62 16.41
CA ARG A 119 -18.33 -13.96 16.88
C ARG A 119 -19.35 -14.61 15.94
N GLU A 120 -20.14 -13.84 15.20
CA GLU A 120 -21.10 -14.37 14.23
C GLU A 120 -20.45 -14.82 12.91
N ILE A 121 -19.26 -14.32 12.58
CA ILE A 121 -18.58 -14.66 11.32
C ILE A 121 -18.18 -16.14 11.31
N PRO A 122 -18.52 -16.93 10.27
CA PRO A 122 -18.12 -18.34 10.19
C PRO A 122 -16.60 -18.52 10.24
N GLU A 123 -16.13 -19.53 11.00
CA GLU A 123 -14.68 -19.79 11.16
C GLU A 123 -14.01 -20.16 9.83
N ALA A 124 -14.70 -20.94 8.98
CA ALA A 124 -14.20 -21.30 7.66
C ALA A 124 -13.95 -20.06 6.79
N TYR A 125 -14.86 -19.08 6.84
CA TYR A 125 -14.71 -17.81 6.12
C TYR A 125 -13.54 -16.99 6.67
N MET A 126 -13.44 -16.81 8.00
CA MET A 126 -12.32 -16.07 8.61
C MET A 126 -10.96 -16.69 8.27
N LYS A 127 -10.88 -18.03 8.31
CA LYS A 127 -9.67 -18.76 7.93
C LYS A 127 -9.34 -18.52 6.45
N GLY A 128 -10.35 -18.59 5.58
CA GLY A 128 -10.23 -18.23 4.17
C GLY A 128 -9.62 -16.85 3.99
N VAL A 129 -10.18 -15.81 4.63
CA VAL A 129 -9.68 -14.42 4.55
C VAL A 129 -8.20 -14.34 4.89
N MET A 130 -7.78 -14.93 6.00
CA MET A 130 -6.39 -14.87 6.44
C MET A 130 -5.44 -15.64 5.51
N GLU A 131 -5.85 -16.80 4.99
CA GLU A 131 -5.06 -17.56 4.01
C GLU A 131 -4.95 -16.84 2.66
N GLY A 132 -6.03 -16.20 2.20
CA GLY A 132 -6.06 -15.37 1.00
C GLY A 132 -5.13 -14.18 1.11
N MET A 133 -5.17 -13.47 2.24
CA MET A 133 -4.26 -12.36 2.53
C MET A 133 -2.79 -12.82 2.53
N ALA A 134 -2.46 -13.87 3.28
CA ALA A 134 -1.09 -14.40 3.37
C ALA A 134 -0.56 -14.81 2.00
N THR A 135 -1.34 -15.58 1.24
CA THR A 135 -0.95 -16.03 -0.10
C THR A 135 -0.69 -14.87 -1.03
N THR A 136 -1.55 -13.86 -1.00
CA THR A 136 -1.47 -12.71 -1.90
C THR A 136 -0.32 -11.79 -1.55
N TYR A 137 -0.06 -11.52 -0.26
CA TYR A 137 1.13 -10.77 0.16
C TYR A 137 2.42 -11.47 -0.27
N ARG A 138 2.51 -12.80 -0.09
CA ARG A 138 3.66 -13.58 -0.54
C ARG A 138 3.90 -13.42 -2.04
N LEU A 139 2.84 -13.55 -2.84
CA LEU A 139 2.92 -13.43 -4.30
C LEU A 139 3.28 -12.00 -4.73
N ALA A 140 2.71 -10.99 -4.07
CA ALA A 140 3.03 -9.60 -4.34
C ALA A 140 4.50 -9.27 -4.06
N ALA A 141 5.02 -9.69 -2.91
CA ALA A 141 6.42 -9.49 -2.56
C ALA A 141 7.36 -10.23 -3.52
N ALA A 142 7.03 -11.48 -3.89
CA ALA A 142 7.80 -12.24 -4.86
C ALA A 142 7.81 -11.58 -6.25
N LYS A 143 6.65 -11.10 -6.73
CA LYS A 143 6.55 -10.39 -8.01
C LYS A 143 7.39 -9.11 -8.00
N LEU A 144 7.23 -8.27 -6.96
CA LEU A 144 8.01 -7.02 -6.86
C LEU A 144 9.52 -7.28 -6.88
N ARG A 145 10.01 -8.27 -6.11
CA ARG A 145 11.42 -8.66 -6.13
C ARG A 145 11.87 -9.11 -7.53
N SER A 146 11.10 -10.00 -8.14
CA SER A 146 11.43 -10.55 -9.46
C SER A 146 11.47 -9.48 -10.54
N GLU A 147 10.53 -8.54 -10.54
CA GLU A 147 10.45 -7.47 -11.53
C GLU A 147 11.57 -6.44 -11.35
N LEU A 148 11.93 -6.12 -10.10
CA LEU A 148 13.06 -5.23 -9.80
C LEU A 148 14.39 -5.85 -10.20
N GLU A 149 14.62 -7.13 -9.89
CA GLU A 149 15.85 -7.84 -10.23
C GLU A 149 15.98 -8.03 -11.75
N ALA A 150 14.91 -8.45 -12.43
CA ALA A 150 14.95 -8.73 -13.86
C ALA A 150 15.17 -7.50 -14.74
N ARG A 151 14.80 -6.31 -14.24
CA ARG A 151 14.82 -5.04 -15.01
C ARG A 151 15.79 -4.02 -14.42
N GLU A 152 16.65 -4.44 -13.49
CA GLU A 152 17.66 -3.60 -12.84
C GLU A 152 18.60 -2.98 -13.88
N GLY A 153 18.75 -1.66 -13.83
CA GLY A 153 19.62 -0.92 -14.75
C GLY A 153 19.15 -0.85 -16.21
N THR A 154 18.11 -1.59 -16.59
CA THR A 154 17.54 -1.56 -17.95
C THR A 154 16.30 -0.68 -18.05
N GLU A 155 15.51 -0.59 -16.99
CA GLU A 155 14.28 0.20 -16.96
C GLU A 155 14.19 1.09 -15.72
N ARG A 156 13.48 2.21 -15.86
CA ARG A 156 13.25 3.12 -14.73
C ARG A 156 12.34 2.45 -13.71
N ILE A 157 12.67 2.57 -12.43
CA ILE A 157 11.89 1.95 -11.35
C ILE A 157 10.41 2.35 -11.40
N GLY A 158 10.08 3.58 -11.76
CA GLY A 158 8.69 4.03 -11.90
C GLY A 158 7.91 3.29 -12.99
N GLU A 159 8.56 2.91 -14.10
CA GLU A 159 7.91 2.11 -15.15
C GLU A 159 7.70 0.66 -14.68
N ILE A 160 8.68 0.09 -13.97
CA ILE A 160 8.54 -1.24 -13.34
C ILE A 160 7.36 -1.24 -12.36
N LEU A 161 7.28 -0.22 -11.50
CA LEU A 161 6.20 -0.09 -10.52
C LEU A 161 4.83 0.16 -11.18
N LYS A 162 4.76 0.94 -12.26
CA LYS A 162 3.50 1.14 -13.02
C LYS A 162 2.98 -0.18 -13.58
N ASP A 163 3.84 -1.01 -14.14
CA ASP A 163 3.46 -2.33 -14.64
C ASP A 163 2.96 -3.23 -13.50
N CYS A 164 3.68 -3.24 -12.37
CA CYS A 164 3.26 -3.97 -11.18
C CYS A 164 1.88 -3.51 -10.66
N VAL A 165 1.64 -2.20 -10.60
CA VAL A 165 0.36 -1.62 -10.21
C VAL A 165 -0.75 -2.10 -11.15
N ARG A 166 -0.52 -2.06 -12.47
CA ARG A 166 -1.52 -2.50 -13.45
C ARG A 166 -1.86 -3.99 -13.30
N ASP A 167 -0.87 -4.83 -13.02
CA ASP A 167 -1.08 -6.24 -12.76
C ASP A 167 -1.87 -6.47 -11.47
N PHE A 168 -1.52 -5.79 -10.37
CA PHE A 168 -2.26 -5.92 -9.11
C PHE A 168 -3.70 -5.37 -9.21
N GLU A 169 -3.95 -4.33 -10.01
CA GLU A 169 -5.31 -3.84 -10.30
C GLU A 169 -6.14 -4.88 -11.06
N ARG A 170 -5.52 -5.58 -12.02
CA ARG A 170 -6.18 -6.68 -12.73
C ARG A 170 -6.51 -7.81 -11.77
N ASP A 171 -5.55 -8.23 -10.96
CA ASP A 171 -5.72 -9.36 -10.03
C ASP A 171 -6.78 -9.04 -8.97
N ALA A 172 -6.81 -7.81 -8.43
CA ALA A 172 -7.85 -7.35 -7.52
C ALA A 172 -9.26 -7.48 -8.12
N LYS A 173 -9.45 -7.06 -9.38
CA LYS A 173 -10.75 -7.19 -10.06
C LYS A 173 -11.17 -8.65 -10.27
N ILE A 174 -10.21 -9.53 -10.54
CA ILE A 174 -10.46 -10.97 -10.68
C ILE A 174 -10.93 -11.55 -9.34
N TYR A 175 -10.25 -11.21 -8.24
CA TYR A 175 -10.64 -11.68 -6.90
C TYR A 175 -12.03 -11.19 -6.50
N GLU A 176 -12.31 -9.91 -6.68
CA GLU A 176 -13.62 -9.30 -6.39
C GLU A 176 -14.75 -9.98 -7.18
N GLY A 177 -14.59 -10.08 -8.50
CA GLY A 177 -15.61 -10.69 -9.36
C GLY A 177 -15.83 -12.19 -9.15
N ASN A 178 -14.82 -12.90 -8.62
CA ASN A 178 -14.96 -14.32 -8.25
C ASN A 178 -15.56 -14.48 -6.85
N ALA A 179 -15.26 -13.59 -5.91
CA ALA A 179 -15.82 -13.62 -4.55
C ALA A 179 -17.36 -13.50 -4.59
N GLU A 180 -17.89 -12.63 -5.45
CA GLU A 180 -19.34 -12.43 -5.63
C GLU A 180 -20.08 -13.70 -6.08
N LYS A 181 -19.40 -14.59 -6.81
CA LYS A 181 -19.97 -15.81 -7.40
C LYS A 181 -19.73 -17.06 -6.54
N THR A 182 -18.99 -16.93 -5.45
CA THR A 182 -18.54 -18.07 -4.65
C THR A 182 -19.45 -18.26 -3.44
N GLU A 183 -20.05 -19.44 -3.33
CA GLU A 183 -20.94 -19.81 -2.21
C GLU A 183 -20.17 -20.47 -1.05
N ASP A 184 -19.10 -21.21 -1.34
CA ASP A 184 -18.27 -21.82 -0.30
C ASP A 184 -17.62 -20.75 0.58
N LEU A 185 -17.88 -20.85 1.89
CA LEU A 185 -17.47 -19.82 2.85
C LEU A 185 -15.96 -19.63 2.90
N PHE A 186 -15.19 -20.73 2.88
CA PHE A 186 -13.73 -20.65 2.88
C PHE A 186 -13.21 -20.00 1.60
N SER A 187 -13.66 -20.47 0.45
CA SER A 187 -13.23 -19.96 -0.86
C SER A 187 -13.62 -18.50 -1.06
N LYS A 188 -14.82 -18.12 -0.62
CA LYS A 188 -15.27 -16.71 -0.62
C LYS A 188 -14.37 -15.85 0.26
N GLY A 189 -14.12 -16.29 1.49
CA GLY A 189 -13.20 -15.62 2.40
C GLY A 189 -11.82 -15.48 1.79
N PHE A 190 -11.28 -16.53 1.18
CA PHE A 190 -9.98 -16.51 0.51
C PHE A 190 -9.92 -15.43 -0.58
N LEU A 191 -10.92 -15.36 -1.45
CA LEU A 191 -10.95 -14.36 -2.52
C LEU A 191 -11.08 -12.93 -1.97
N GLU A 192 -11.91 -12.70 -0.95
CA GLU A 192 -12.04 -11.38 -0.32
C GLU A 192 -10.77 -10.96 0.43
N GLY A 193 -10.10 -11.91 1.09
CA GLY A 193 -8.79 -11.69 1.71
C GLY A 193 -7.71 -11.36 0.69
N SER A 194 -7.67 -12.09 -0.43
CA SER A 194 -6.80 -11.79 -1.56
C SER A 194 -7.05 -10.40 -2.13
N TYR A 195 -8.31 -10.03 -2.34
CA TYR A 195 -8.68 -8.69 -2.79
C TYR A 195 -8.20 -7.61 -1.82
N ALA A 196 -8.45 -7.77 -0.52
CA ALA A 196 -8.04 -6.81 0.51
C ALA A 196 -6.50 -6.63 0.56
N ALA A 197 -5.75 -7.72 0.42
CA ALA A 197 -4.29 -7.68 0.34
C ALA A 197 -3.81 -6.93 -0.91
N CYS A 198 -4.39 -7.21 -2.09
CA CYS A 198 -4.09 -6.48 -3.32
C CYS A 198 -4.37 -4.97 -3.17
N GLN A 199 -5.53 -4.58 -2.62
CA GLN A 199 -5.86 -3.17 -2.39
C GLN A 199 -4.86 -2.49 -1.46
N THR A 200 -4.40 -3.20 -0.42
CA THR A 200 -3.39 -2.67 0.51
C THR A 200 -2.06 -2.46 -0.19
N VAL A 201 -1.58 -3.43 -0.97
CA VAL A 201 -0.34 -3.33 -1.77
C VAL A 201 -0.45 -2.19 -2.79
N LEU A 202 -1.56 -2.12 -3.52
CA LEU A 202 -1.83 -1.06 -4.51
C LEU A 202 -1.79 0.32 -3.88
N LYS A 203 -2.41 0.49 -2.71
CA LYS A 203 -2.38 1.76 -1.99
C LYS A 203 -0.96 2.17 -1.66
N GLN A 204 -0.12 1.24 -1.19
CA GLN A 204 1.27 1.53 -0.87
C GLN A 204 2.10 1.85 -2.11
N LEU A 205 1.99 1.06 -3.19
CA LEU A 205 2.73 1.29 -4.43
C LEU A 205 2.38 2.62 -5.09
N LYS A 206 1.10 2.99 -5.10
CA LYS A 206 0.63 4.28 -5.65
C LYS A 206 1.08 5.49 -4.83
N LEU A 207 1.57 5.29 -3.61
CA LEU A 207 2.20 6.37 -2.85
C LEU A 207 3.68 6.56 -3.22
N GLU A 208 4.28 5.56 -3.88
CA GLU A 208 5.66 5.57 -4.39
C GLU A 208 5.74 5.90 -5.90
N LEU A 209 4.58 6.19 -6.52
CA LEU A 209 4.40 6.69 -7.88
C LEU A 209 3.81 8.11 -7.84
#